data_AF-A0A3R9LNS4-F1
#
_entry.id   AF-A0A3R9LNS4-F1
#
_cell.length_a   1.000
_cell.length_b   1.000
_cell.length_c   1.000
_cell.angle_alpha   90.00
_cell.angle_beta   90.00
_cell.angle_gamma   90.00
#
_symmetry.space_group_name_H-M   'P 1'
#
loop_
_entity.id
_entity.type
_entity.pdbx_description
1 polymer ?
#
loop_
_entity_poly.entity_id
_entity_poly.type
_entity_poly.pdbx_seq_one_letter_code
_entity_poly.pdbx_strand_id
1 'polypeptide(L)'
;MKNRFFYYQLLDEREEQLINKAGTESFHVFIGLILLSYLVAVLAPAFFNPNILLVSLLLGIFFFFNRARQLGVTYYSRFHFTILGCLVVTLAITAILMLQNYQFNIEIYQHNPLNFKYLSAWILTYLLYLPWVFIGNLTLRNFGEWAQKKFEQDMDELENGE
;
A
#
# COMPACT_ATOMS: atom_id res chain seq x y z
N MET A 1 22.05 -4.76 36.21
CA MET A 1 21.76 -3.82 35.09
C MET A 1 21.02 -4.60 34.03
N LYS A 2 19.74 -4.29 33.79
CA LYS A 2 18.96 -4.89 32.71
C LYS A 2 19.60 -4.46 31.39
N ASN A 3 19.98 -5.40 30.52
CA ASN A 3 20.67 -5.09 29.27
C ASN A 3 19.66 -4.38 28.33
N ARG A 4 19.60 -3.03 28.39
CA ARG A 4 18.63 -2.20 27.67
C ARG A 4 18.55 -2.56 26.18
N PHE A 5 19.71 -2.85 25.58
CA PHE A 5 19.84 -3.25 24.18
C PHE A 5 19.01 -4.49 23.83
N PHE A 6 18.99 -5.51 24.70
CA PHE A 6 18.23 -6.73 24.49
C PHE A 6 16.72 -6.50 24.56
N TYR A 7 16.27 -5.58 25.42
CA TYR A 7 14.85 -5.20 25.53
C TYR A 7 14.36 -4.44 24.30
N TYR A 8 15.15 -3.50 23.77
CA TYR A 8 14.80 -2.79 22.54
C TYR A 8 14.75 -3.72 21.33
N GLN A 9 15.72 -4.63 21.19
CA GLN A 9 15.70 -5.63 20.12
C GLN A 9 14.46 -6.53 20.18
N LEU A 10 14.07 -7.00 21.37
CA LEU A 10 12.86 -7.79 21.57
C LEU A 10 11.58 -7.02 21.23
N LEU A 11 11.54 -5.72 21.54
CA LEU A 11 10.40 -4.86 21.22
C LEU A 11 10.27 -4.69 19.69
N ASP A 12 11.40 -4.45 19.03
CA ASP A 12 11.49 -4.24 17.59
C ASP A 12 11.08 -5.49 16.79
N GLU A 13 11.54 -6.66 17.21
CA GLU A 13 11.18 -7.95 16.59
C GLU A 13 9.69 -8.29 16.80
N ARG A 14 9.11 -7.91 17.95
CA ARG A 14 7.68 -8.04 18.23
C ARG A 14 6.84 -7.11 17.35
N GLU A 15 7.26 -5.87 17.14
CA GLU A 15 6.58 -4.95 16.23
C GLU A 15 6.61 -5.45 14.79
N GLU A 16 7.75 -5.96 14.31
CA GLU A 16 7.88 -6.50 12.96
C GLU A 16 6.95 -7.70 12.72
N GLN A 17 6.87 -8.62 13.69
CA GLN A 17 5.95 -9.76 13.63
C GLN A 17 4.48 -9.32 13.59
N LEU A 18 4.11 -8.31 14.40
CA LEU A 18 2.75 -7.78 14.44
C LEU A 18 2.39 -7.03 13.16
N ILE A 19 3.33 -6.31 12.54
CA ILE A 19 3.14 -5.68 11.21
C ILE A 19 2.93 -6.75 10.16
N ASN A 20 3.77 -7.79 10.14
CA ASN A 20 3.65 -8.85 9.15
C ASN A 20 2.32 -9.61 9.30
N LYS A 21 1.85 -9.81 10.54
CA LYS A 21 0.52 -10.35 10.83
C LYS A 21 -0.59 -9.44 10.31
N ALA A 22 -0.57 -8.15 10.64
CA ALA A 22 -1.55 -7.18 10.16
C ALA A 22 -1.57 -7.12 8.61
N GLY A 23 -0.38 -7.16 8.00
CA GLY A 23 -0.20 -7.21 6.54
C GLY A 23 -0.80 -8.46 5.93
N THR A 24 -0.53 -9.63 6.50
CA THR A 24 -1.08 -10.92 6.02
C THR A 24 -2.60 -10.96 6.11
N GLU A 25 -3.17 -10.55 7.26
CA GLU A 25 -4.62 -10.49 7.44
C GLU A 25 -5.27 -9.50 6.44
N SER A 26 -4.66 -8.34 6.23
CA SER A 26 -5.15 -7.34 5.26
C SER A 26 -5.04 -7.81 3.82
N PHE A 27 -3.98 -8.54 3.49
CA PHE A 27 -3.77 -9.12 2.17
C PHE A 27 -4.82 -10.20 1.86
N HIS A 28 -5.19 -11.03 2.83
CA HIS A 28 -6.27 -12.00 2.67
C HIS A 28 -7.63 -11.33 2.42
N VAL A 29 -7.94 -10.25 3.16
CA VAL A 29 -9.15 -9.45 2.92
C VAL A 29 -9.14 -8.85 1.52
N PHE A 30 -8.01 -8.28 1.10
CA PHE A 30 -7.86 -7.67 -0.22
C PHE A 30 -8.04 -8.68 -1.36
N ILE A 31 -7.41 -9.86 -1.27
CA ILE A 31 -7.61 -10.95 -2.23
C ILE A 31 -9.08 -11.38 -2.29
N GLY A 32 -9.74 -11.52 -1.13
CA GLY A 32 -11.16 -11.86 -1.06
C GLY A 32 -12.04 -10.83 -1.78
N LEU A 33 -11.77 -9.54 -1.59
CA LEU A 33 -12.48 -8.45 -2.27
C LEU A 33 -12.23 -8.44 -3.78
N ILE A 34 -11.00 -8.70 -4.22
CA ILE A 34 -10.69 -8.83 -5.65
C ILE A 34 -11.44 -10.02 -6.25
N LEU A 35 -11.40 -11.19 -5.61
CA LEU A 35 -12.13 -12.37 -6.07
C LEU A 35 -13.64 -12.11 -6.17
N LEU A 36 -14.21 -11.43 -5.17
CA LEU A 36 -15.61 -11.02 -5.21
C LEU A 36 -15.89 -10.09 -6.39
N SER A 37 -15.03 -9.09 -6.62
CA SER A 37 -15.18 -8.17 -7.75
C SER A 37 -15.10 -8.90 -9.10
N TYR A 38 -14.25 -9.91 -9.21
CA TYR A 38 -14.14 -10.76 -10.39
C TYR A 38 -15.39 -11.62 -10.60
N LEU A 39 -15.93 -12.23 -9.54
CA LEU A 39 -17.18 -12.98 -9.63
C LEU A 39 -18.34 -12.10 -10.11
N VAL A 40 -18.44 -10.86 -9.62
CA VAL A 40 -19.42 -9.88 -10.10
C VAL A 40 -19.20 -9.55 -11.57
N ALA A 41 -17.94 -9.37 -12.00
CA ALA A 41 -17.62 -9.11 -13.40
C ALA A 41 -18.09 -10.25 -14.33
N VAL A 42 -17.98 -11.51 -13.89
CA VAL A 42 -18.35 -12.69 -14.69
C VAL A 42 -19.84 -12.99 -14.64
N LEU A 43 -20.45 -12.97 -13.46
CA LEU A 43 -21.84 -13.39 -13.24
C LEU A 43 -22.86 -12.27 -13.48
N ALA A 44 -22.45 -11.01 -13.26
CA ALA A 44 -23.33 -9.84 -13.31
C ALA A 44 -22.61 -8.65 -13.96
N PRO A 45 -22.13 -8.76 -15.22
CA PRO A 45 -21.31 -7.75 -15.87
C PRO A 45 -21.98 -6.37 -15.96
N ALA A 46 -23.31 -6.31 -16.01
CA ALA A 46 -24.07 -5.06 -16.01
C ALA A 46 -23.90 -4.21 -14.72
N PHE A 47 -23.49 -4.83 -13.62
CA PHE A 47 -23.24 -4.16 -12.34
C PHE A 47 -21.76 -3.87 -12.09
N PHE A 48 -20.86 -4.33 -12.97
CA PHE A 48 -19.43 -4.17 -12.78
C PHE A 48 -18.99 -2.75 -13.14
N ASN A 49 -18.48 -2.02 -12.14
CA ASN A 49 -17.89 -0.70 -12.33
C ASN A 49 -16.35 -0.79 -12.18
N PRO A 50 -15.56 -0.22 -13.10
CA PRO A 50 -14.09 -0.24 -13.02
C PRO A 50 -13.53 0.35 -11.72
N ASN A 51 -14.26 1.28 -11.11
CA ASN A 51 -13.90 1.90 -9.84
C ASN A 51 -13.96 0.93 -8.66
N ILE A 52 -14.63 -0.23 -8.79
CA ILE A 52 -14.68 -1.25 -7.73
C ILE A 52 -13.28 -1.70 -7.33
N LEU A 53 -12.37 -1.90 -8.29
CA LEU A 53 -10.99 -2.31 -7.99
C LEU A 53 -10.25 -1.26 -7.15
N LEU A 54 -10.44 0.02 -7.48
CA LEU A 54 -9.86 1.13 -6.74
C LEU A 54 -10.46 1.24 -5.33
N VAL A 55 -11.78 1.06 -5.21
CA VAL A 55 -12.46 1.03 -3.90
C VAL A 55 -11.97 -0.15 -3.06
N SER A 56 -11.80 -1.34 -3.62
CA SER A 56 -11.26 -2.51 -2.93
C SER A 56 -9.84 -2.28 -2.42
N LEU A 57 -9.00 -1.59 -3.20
CA LEU A 57 -7.64 -1.19 -2.79
C LEU A 57 -7.69 -0.23 -1.58
N LEU A 58 -8.50 0.82 -1.66
CA LEU A 58 -8.66 1.77 -0.57
C LEU A 58 -9.19 1.11 0.71
N LEU A 59 -10.16 0.19 0.56
CA LEU A 59 -10.72 -0.55 1.68
C LEU A 59 -9.69 -1.48 2.34
N GLY A 60 -8.85 -2.13 1.54
CA GLY A 60 -7.73 -2.95 2.03
C GLY A 60 -6.69 -2.14 2.80
N ILE A 61 -6.34 -0.95 2.30
CA ILE A 61 -5.42 -0.01 2.98
C ILE A 61 -6.03 0.47 4.30
N PHE A 62 -7.31 0.84 4.31
CA PHE A 62 -7.99 1.31 5.51
C PHE A 62 -8.15 0.20 6.56
N PHE A 63 -8.45 -1.03 6.12
CA PHE A 63 -8.46 -2.20 6.98
C PHE A 63 -7.08 -2.44 7.59
N PHE A 64 -6.02 -2.34 6.78
CA PHE A 64 -4.65 -2.44 7.28
C PHE A 64 -4.38 -1.42 8.38
N PHE A 65 -4.68 -0.13 8.19
CA PHE A 65 -4.41 0.89 9.22
C PHE A 65 -5.22 0.69 10.51
N ASN A 66 -6.47 0.23 10.43
CA ASN A 66 -7.27 -0.08 11.61
C ASN A 66 -6.77 -1.33 12.33
N ARG A 67 -6.42 -2.36 11.56
CA ARG A 67 -5.97 -3.64 12.10
C ARG A 67 -4.58 -3.57 12.68
N ALA A 68 -3.72 -2.80 12.03
CA ALA A 68 -2.59 -2.15 12.62
C ALA A 68 -3.05 -1.57 13.97
N ARG A 69 -3.68 -0.39 14.03
CA ARG A 69 -3.99 0.31 15.29
C ARG A 69 -4.53 -0.56 16.45
N GLN A 70 -5.36 -1.57 16.16
CA GLN A 70 -5.85 -2.55 17.14
C GLN A 70 -4.76 -3.43 17.78
N LEU A 71 -3.75 -3.84 17.01
CA LEU A 71 -2.63 -4.65 17.47
C LEU A 71 -1.60 -3.85 18.29
N GLY A 72 -1.76 -2.53 18.43
CA GLY A 72 -0.96 -1.71 19.32
C GLY A 72 0.49 -1.50 18.89
N VAL A 73 0.82 -1.76 17.63
CA VAL A 73 2.13 -1.43 17.05
C VAL A 73 2.16 0.06 16.73
N THR A 74 3.34 0.66 16.81
CA THR A 74 3.53 2.06 16.47
C THR A 74 4.08 2.18 15.06
N TYR A 75 3.18 2.04 14.07
CA TYR A 75 3.48 1.86 12.64
C TYR A 75 4.34 2.95 11.98
N TYR A 76 4.36 4.16 12.53
CA TYR A 76 4.86 5.29 11.77
C TYR A 76 6.36 5.17 11.47
N SER A 77 7.17 4.58 12.36
CA SER A 77 8.64 4.51 12.19
C SER A 77 9.11 3.83 10.90
N ARG A 78 8.44 2.77 10.42
CA ARG A 78 8.94 1.92 9.32
C ARG A 78 8.12 1.98 8.03
N PHE A 79 7.19 2.92 7.90
CA PHE A 79 6.23 2.94 6.81
C PHE A 79 6.78 3.52 5.49
N HIS A 80 7.93 3.04 5.02
CA HIS A 80 8.48 3.42 3.72
C HIS A 80 8.62 2.20 2.81
N PHE A 81 8.31 2.38 1.54
CA PHE A 81 8.56 1.39 0.50
C PHE A 81 10.05 1.34 0.16
N THR A 82 10.55 0.13 -0.09
CA THR A 82 11.84 -0.05 -0.76
C THR A 82 11.75 0.47 -2.20
N ILE A 83 12.89 0.61 -2.87
CA ILE A 83 12.94 1.01 -4.30
C ILE A 83 12.07 0.06 -5.14
N LEU A 84 12.18 -1.25 -4.89
CA LEU A 84 11.33 -2.27 -5.52
C LEU A 84 9.85 -2.07 -5.19
N GLY A 85 9.52 -1.77 -3.93
CA GLY A 85 8.15 -1.44 -3.53
C GLY A 85 7.59 -0.24 -4.29
N CYS A 86 8.37 0.83 -4.46
CA CYS A 86 7.96 1.99 -5.25
C CYS A 86 7.71 1.63 -6.72
N LEU A 87 8.57 0.80 -7.33
CA LEU A 87 8.40 0.33 -8.71
C LEU A 87 7.12 -0.50 -8.87
N VAL A 88 6.83 -1.40 -7.93
CA VAL A 88 5.63 -2.25 -7.92
C VAL A 88 4.36 -1.44 -7.69
N VAL A 89 4.37 -0.49 -6.75
CA VAL A 89 3.23 0.41 -6.50
C VAL A 89 2.94 1.28 -7.73
N THR A 90 3.98 1.83 -8.36
CA THR A 90 3.83 2.59 -9.61
C THR A 90 3.25 1.72 -10.72
N LEU A 91 3.68 0.46 -10.81
CA LEU A 91 3.16 -0.49 -11.80
C LEU A 91 1.70 -0.83 -11.53
N ALA A 92 1.32 -1.01 -10.27
CA ALA A 92 -0.07 -1.26 -9.87
C ALA A 92 -0.98 -0.08 -10.21
N ILE A 93 -0.57 1.16 -9.89
CA ILE A 93 -1.30 2.38 -10.24
C ILE A 93 -1.44 2.49 -11.77
N THR A 94 -0.34 2.27 -12.50
CA THR A 94 -0.34 2.30 -13.97
C THR A 94 -1.31 1.26 -14.53
N ALA A 95 -1.29 0.03 -14.02
CA ALA A 95 -2.17 -1.04 -14.49
C ALA A 95 -3.65 -0.72 -14.26
N ILE A 96 -4.00 -0.14 -13.11
CA ILE A 96 -5.39 0.28 -12.82
C ILE A 96 -5.85 1.36 -13.80
N LEU A 97 -5.04 2.41 -13.99
CA LEU A 97 -5.36 3.50 -14.92
C LEU A 97 -5.45 3.01 -16.36
N MET A 98 -4.56 2.09 -16.75
CA MET A 98 -4.57 1.52 -18.10
C MET A 98 -5.75 0.58 -18.34
N LEU A 99 -6.20 -0.18 -17.34
CA LEU A 99 -7.45 -0.94 -17.43
C LEU A 99 -8.64 -0.01 -17.67
N GLN A 100 -8.73 1.09 -16.91
CA GLN A 100 -9.79 2.08 -17.09
C GLN A 100 -9.71 2.74 -18.48
N ASN A 101 -8.52 3.11 -18.93
CA ASN A 101 -8.29 3.68 -20.25
C ASN A 101 -8.65 2.69 -21.37
N TYR A 102 -8.38 1.40 -21.18
CA TYR A 102 -8.75 0.35 -22.13
C TYR A 102 -10.27 0.23 -22.26
N GLN A 103 -10.98 0.21 -21.13
CA GLN A 103 -12.44 0.14 -21.11
C GLN A 103 -13.09 1.39 -21.71
N PHE A 104 -12.54 2.59 -21.46
CA PHE A 104 -13.05 3.83 -22.02
C PHE A 104 -12.88 3.93 -23.54
N ASN A 105 -11.78 3.40 -24.08
CA ASN A 105 -11.47 3.46 -25.51
C ASN A 105 -11.60 2.07 -26.18
N ILE A 106 -12.55 1.26 -25.73
CA ILE A 106 -12.66 -0.14 -26.14
C ILE A 106 -12.82 -0.30 -27.65
N GLU A 107 -13.54 0.62 -28.31
CA GLU A 107 -13.74 0.63 -29.76
C GLU A 107 -12.42 0.73 -30.55
N ILE A 108 -11.42 1.41 -29.99
CA ILE A 108 -10.11 1.63 -30.64
C ILE A 108 -9.17 0.44 -30.37
N TYR A 109 -9.26 -0.18 -29.20
CA TYR A 109 -8.29 -1.20 -28.76
C TYR A 109 -8.77 -2.64 -28.95
N GLN A 110 -10.07 -2.89 -29.04
CA GLN A 110 -10.64 -4.24 -29.16
C GLN A 110 -10.14 -4.99 -30.42
N HIS A 111 -9.93 -4.27 -31.51
CA HIS A 111 -9.45 -4.85 -32.77
C HIS A 111 -7.92 -4.93 -32.87
N ASN A 112 -7.20 -4.19 -32.04
CA ASN A 112 -5.74 -4.23 -31.98
C ASN A 112 -5.25 -4.01 -30.53
N PRO A 113 -5.12 -5.08 -29.73
CA PRO A 113 -4.71 -4.97 -28.33
C PRO A 113 -3.28 -4.46 -28.15
N LEU A 114 -2.44 -4.51 -29.19
CA LEU A 114 -1.08 -3.95 -29.22
C LEU A 114 -1.03 -2.59 -29.94
N ASN A 115 -2.13 -1.84 -29.93
CA ASN A 115 -2.18 -0.51 -30.52
C ASN A 115 -1.05 0.37 -29.94
N PHE A 116 -0.28 1.01 -30.82
CA PHE A 116 0.84 1.87 -30.43
C PHE A 116 0.42 2.97 -29.44
N LYS A 117 -0.79 3.52 -29.57
CA LYS A 117 -1.33 4.51 -28.62
C LYS A 117 -1.54 3.93 -27.22
N TYR A 118 -2.01 2.68 -27.14
CA TYR A 118 -2.20 1.98 -25.87
C TYR A 118 -0.84 1.68 -25.22
N LEU A 119 0.11 1.14 -25.99
CA LEU A 119 1.43 0.77 -25.47
C LEU A 119 2.26 2.00 -25.04
N SER A 120 2.20 3.09 -25.81
CA SER A 120 2.87 4.35 -25.43
C SER A 120 2.23 4.99 -24.20
N ALA A 121 0.91 4.88 -24.02
CA ALA A 121 0.22 5.35 -22.82
C ALA A 121 0.66 4.58 -21.57
N TRP A 122 0.94 3.28 -21.65
CA TRP A 122 1.53 2.51 -20.54
C TRP A 122 2.85 3.12 -20.07
N ILE A 123 3.78 3.33 -21.02
CA ILE A 123 5.12 3.85 -20.72
C ILE A 123 5.04 5.29 -20.18
N LEU A 124 4.26 6.15 -20.83
CA LEU A 124 4.09 7.54 -20.41
C LEU A 124 3.47 7.64 -19.01
N THR A 125 2.41 6.88 -18.74
CA THR A 125 1.74 6.87 -17.44
C THR A 125 2.70 6.40 -16.35
N TYR A 126 3.44 5.30 -16.60
CA TYR A 126 4.41 4.80 -15.63
C TYR A 126 5.48 5.83 -15.29
N LEU A 127 6.10 6.44 -16.31
CA LEU A 127 7.14 7.46 -16.12
C LEU A 127 6.62 8.72 -15.43
N LEU A 128 5.36 9.10 -15.67
CA LEU A 128 4.76 10.27 -15.07
C LEU A 128 4.44 10.03 -13.59
N TYR A 129 3.91 8.85 -13.22
CA TYR A 129 3.55 8.52 -11.84
C TYR A 129 4.73 8.08 -10.98
N LEU A 130 5.82 7.60 -11.58
CA LEU A 130 7.01 7.14 -10.85
C LEU A 130 7.58 8.23 -9.91
N PRO A 131 7.85 9.48 -10.36
CA PRO A 131 8.29 10.55 -9.46
C PRO A 131 7.33 10.83 -8.31
N TRP A 132 6.02 10.82 -8.57
CA TRP A 132 5.00 11.08 -7.56
C TRP A 132 4.98 10.02 -6.46
N VAL A 133 5.13 8.74 -6.83
CA VAL A 133 5.23 7.64 -5.86
C VAL A 133 6.49 7.79 -5.01
N PHE A 134 7.62 8.18 -5.61
CA PHE A 134 8.86 8.44 -4.86
C PHE A 134 8.72 9.63 -3.90
N ILE A 135 8.07 10.72 -4.31
CA ILE A 135 7.79 11.87 -3.44
C ILE A 135 6.89 11.46 -2.26
N GLY A 136 5.85 10.68 -2.53
CA GLY A 136 4.99 10.11 -1.49
C GLY A 136 5.78 9.24 -0.52
N ASN A 137 6.65 8.37 -1.04
CA ASN A 137 7.50 7.51 -0.23
C ASN A 137 8.49 8.29 0.65
N LEU A 138 9.10 9.36 0.13
CA LEU A 138 9.99 10.23 0.88
C LEU A 138 9.25 10.95 2.02
N THR A 139 8.02 11.39 1.75
CA THR A 139 7.14 12.00 2.75
C THR A 139 6.84 11.03 3.88
N LEU A 140 6.50 9.78 3.53
CA LEU A 140 6.25 8.73 4.51
C LEU A 140 7.49 8.41 5.36
N ARG A 141 8.68 8.35 4.73
CA ARG A 141 9.95 8.13 5.46
C ARG A 141 10.22 9.23 6.48
N ASN A 142 10.11 10.50 6.07
CA ASN A 142 10.33 11.64 6.97
C ASN A 142 9.33 11.66 8.12
N PHE A 143 8.07 11.32 7.85
CA PHE A 143 7.04 11.22 8.87
C PHE A 143 7.35 10.10 9.87
N GLY A 144 7.91 8.98 9.38
CA GLY A 144 8.33 7.88 10.23
C GLY A 144 9.51 8.20 11.13
N GLU A 145 10.54 8.86 10.60
CA GLU A 145 11.67 9.34 11.40
C GLU A 145 11.24 10.31 12.50
N TRP A 146 10.31 11.22 12.18
CA TRP A 146 9.74 12.14 13.16
C TRP A 146 8.96 11.40 14.26
N ALA A 147 8.11 10.45 13.87
CA ALA A 147 7.34 9.67 14.82
C ALA A 147 8.25 8.85 15.75
N GLN A 148 9.31 8.23 15.22
CA GLN A 148 10.27 7.49 16.02
C GLN A 148 10.96 8.37 17.06
N LYS A 149 11.46 9.55 16.66
CA LYS A 149 12.08 10.49 17.60
C LYS A 149 11.12 10.89 18.72
N LYS A 150 9.85 11.08 18.40
CA LYS A 150 8.82 11.39 19.40
C LYS A 150 8.61 10.23 20.38
N PHE A 151 8.56 8.98 19.89
CA PHE A 151 8.44 7.81 20.76
C PHE A 151 9.66 7.63 21.68
N GLU A 152 10.87 7.86 21.16
CA GLU A 152 12.09 7.81 21.98
C GLU A 152 12.05 8.88 23.09
N GLN A 153 11.62 10.10 22.77
CA GLN A 153 11.44 11.17 23.75
C GLN A 153 10.38 10.84 24.82
N ASP A 154 9.20 10.35 24.41
CA ASP A 154 8.12 9.98 25.34
C ASP A 154 8.57 8.86 26.31
N MET A 155 9.40 7.93 25.85
CA MET A 155 9.97 6.87 26.70
C MET A 155 11.01 7.39 27.70
N ASP A 156 11.90 8.28 27.26
CA ASP A 156 12.91 8.89 28.13
C ASP A 156 12.27 9.75 29.24
N GLU A 157 11.16 10.44 28.94
CA GLU A 157 10.40 11.21 29.94
C GLU A 157 9.73 10.30 30.98
N LEU A 158 9.18 9.16 30.57
CA LEU A 158 8.56 8.20 31.49
C LEU A 158 9.60 7.52 32.40
N GLU A 159 10.79 7.19 31.89
CA GLU A 159 11.87 6.61 32.71
C GLU A 159 12.53 7.62 33.67
N ASN A 160 12.55 8.91 33.34
CA ASN A 160 13.12 9.95 34.23
C ASN A 160 12.11 10.49 35.26
N GLY A 161 10.82 10.19 35.09
CA GLY A 161 9.75 10.55 36.02
C GLY A 161 9.52 9.53 37.15
N GLU A 162 10.13 8.34 37.05
CA GLU A 162 10.24 7.33 38.12
C GLU A 162 11.53 7.50 38.94
#